data_AF-C7RKX0-F1
#
_entry.id   AF-C7RKX0-F1
#
_cell.length_a   1.000
_cell.length_b   1.000
_cell.length_c   1.000
_cell.angle_alpha   90.00
_cell.angle_beta   90.00
_cell.angle_gamma   90.00
#
_symmetry.space_group_name_H-M   'P 1'
#
loop_
_entity.id
_entity.type
_entity.pdbx_description
1 polymer ?
#
loop_
_entity_poly.entity_id
_entity_poly.type
_entity_poly.pdbx_seq_one_letter_code
_entity_poly.pdbx_strand_id
1 'polypeptide(L)'
;MQASPFLQVPARAAARLVVGVLLTSLASASLAVDASPAGRAALTAAPSSDPAASYRDVDLKKLVAGSRTEVPGQRVIFAPSPIKFRATLAALPAPQKADYLLAALAMMKISNPPKVSQRIGLDYGGDRALAAYIDDAIADRLANEAKPGQVLTFYAFHVYNHSRGPALLVTSFAD
;
A
#
# COMPACT_ATOMS: atom_id res chain seq x y z
N MET A 1 18.97 -7.14 56.54
CA MET A 1 18.02 -6.01 56.62
C MET A 1 18.08 -5.31 55.25
N GLN A 2 17.06 -5.19 54.42
CA GLN A 2 15.61 -5.38 54.58
C GLN A 2 15.06 -6.18 53.40
N ALA A 3 14.05 -7.00 53.69
CA ALA A 3 13.16 -7.61 52.73
C ALA A 3 12.10 -6.59 52.29
N SER A 4 11.63 -6.69 51.04
CA SER A 4 10.38 -6.06 50.61
C SER A 4 9.60 -7.03 49.73
N PRO A 5 8.26 -7.03 49.85
CA PRO A 5 7.47 -8.24 49.75
C PRO A 5 6.70 -8.36 48.44
N PHE A 6 6.34 -9.60 48.15
CA PHE A 6 5.27 -10.05 47.27
C PHE A 6 4.06 -9.10 47.27
N LEU A 7 3.58 -8.72 46.07
CA LEU A 7 2.18 -8.34 45.90
C LEU A 7 1.45 -9.39 45.07
N GLN A 8 0.42 -9.93 45.71
CA GLN A 8 -0.43 -11.02 45.29
C GLN A 8 -1.42 -10.61 44.20
N VAL A 9 -1.73 -11.59 43.36
CA VAL A 9 -2.91 -11.68 42.50
C VAL A 9 -4.17 -11.78 43.37
N PRO A 10 -5.28 -11.14 42.98
CA PRO A 10 -6.59 -11.70 43.27
C PRO A 10 -7.27 -12.22 42.00
N ALA A 11 -7.42 -13.53 41.97
CA ALA A 11 -8.46 -14.22 41.22
C ALA A 11 -9.80 -13.94 41.90
N ARG A 12 -10.85 -13.63 41.11
CA ARG A 12 -12.24 -14.11 41.26
C ARG A 12 -13.19 -13.26 40.43
N ALA A 13 -13.80 -13.87 39.43
CA ALA A 13 -15.16 -13.54 39.06
C ALA A 13 -15.87 -14.86 38.70
N ALA A 14 -16.68 -15.34 39.64
CA ALA A 14 -17.63 -16.42 39.46
C ALA A 14 -19.01 -15.88 39.81
N ALA A 15 -19.94 -15.94 38.85
CA ALA A 15 -21.40 -16.02 39.06
C ALA A 15 -22.03 -16.09 37.66
N ARG A 16 -22.54 -17.25 37.23
CA ARG A 16 -23.94 -17.70 37.39
C ARG A 16 -24.94 -16.75 36.72
N LEU A 17 -25.46 -17.09 35.55
CA LEU A 17 -26.64 -17.97 35.31
C LEU A 17 -27.91 -17.14 35.18
N VAL A 18 -28.48 -17.07 33.97
CA VAL A 18 -29.95 -17.07 33.78
C VAL A 18 -30.27 -17.83 32.49
N VAL A 19 -31.14 -18.83 32.66
CA VAL A 19 -31.83 -19.64 31.66
C VAL A 19 -32.93 -18.81 31.01
N GLY A 20 -33.11 -18.93 29.69
CA GLY A 20 -34.24 -18.35 28.98
C GLY A 20 -34.59 -19.19 27.75
N VAL A 21 -35.44 -20.19 27.97
CA VAL A 21 -36.14 -20.98 26.95
C VAL A 21 -37.19 -20.11 26.26
N LEU A 22 -37.30 -20.16 24.93
CA LEU A 22 -38.62 -20.17 24.29
C LEU A 22 -38.61 -20.85 22.91
N LEU A 23 -39.54 -21.79 22.77
CA LEU A 23 -39.88 -22.60 21.61
C LEU A 23 -40.68 -21.81 20.55
N THR A 24 -40.67 -22.35 19.32
CA THR A 24 -41.72 -22.33 18.28
C THR A 24 -42.02 -20.99 17.60
N SER A 25 -41.97 -20.88 16.27
CA SER A 25 -42.95 -21.54 15.40
C SER A 25 -42.55 -21.49 13.91
N LEU A 26 -42.87 -22.60 13.23
CA LEU A 26 -42.94 -22.75 11.78
C LEU A 26 -44.01 -21.82 11.19
N ALA A 27 -43.69 -21.10 10.11
CA ALA A 27 -44.67 -20.72 9.10
C ALA A 27 -43.97 -20.61 7.74
N SER A 28 -44.14 -21.67 6.94
CA SER A 28 -43.86 -21.65 5.51
C SER A 28 -45.02 -20.98 4.79
N ALA A 29 -44.74 -19.97 3.97
CA ALA A 29 -45.62 -19.55 2.88
C ALA A 29 -44.75 -19.15 1.69
N SER A 30 -44.72 -20.05 0.70
CA SER A 30 -44.07 -19.85 -0.59
C SER A 30 -44.79 -18.77 -1.38
N LEU A 31 -44.02 -17.80 -1.87
CA LEU A 31 -44.36 -17.05 -3.08
C LEU A 31 -43.23 -17.33 -4.07
N ALA A 32 -43.58 -18.12 -5.09
CA ALA A 32 -42.76 -18.35 -6.25
C ALA A 32 -42.60 -17.04 -7.02
N VAL A 33 -41.36 -16.60 -7.21
CA VAL A 33 -40.97 -15.79 -8.36
C VAL A 33 -39.92 -16.59 -9.11
N ASP A 34 -40.34 -16.95 -10.31
CA ASP A 34 -39.63 -17.67 -11.35
C ASP A 34 -38.47 -16.84 -11.91
N ALA A 35 -37.47 -17.57 -12.41
CA ALA A 35 -36.50 -17.18 -13.44
C ALA A 35 -35.27 -16.28 -13.10
N SER A 36 -34.11 -16.96 -13.07
CA SER A 36 -32.96 -16.69 -13.96
C SER A 36 -31.90 -15.64 -13.58
N PRO A 37 -30.65 -15.81 -14.04
CA PRO A 37 -29.50 -15.99 -13.16
C PRO A 37 -28.50 -14.83 -13.19
N ALA A 38 -27.55 -14.87 -12.27
CA ALA A 38 -26.25 -14.21 -12.40
C ALA A 38 -26.31 -12.68 -12.60
N GLY A 39 -26.96 -11.99 -11.65
CA GLY A 39 -26.61 -10.61 -11.34
C GLY A 39 -25.21 -10.59 -10.73
N ARG A 40 -24.17 -10.59 -11.58
CA ARG A 40 -22.81 -10.17 -11.23
C ARG A 40 -22.94 -8.95 -10.35
N ALA A 41 -22.60 -9.11 -9.07
CA ALA A 41 -22.22 -8.00 -8.24
C ALA A 41 -21.14 -7.27 -9.02
N ALA A 42 -21.50 -6.14 -9.61
CA ALA A 42 -20.55 -5.18 -10.10
C ALA A 42 -19.77 -4.74 -8.87
N LEU A 43 -18.67 -5.43 -8.61
CA LEU A 43 -17.57 -4.90 -7.83
C LEU A 43 -17.26 -3.56 -8.48
N THR A 44 -17.72 -2.50 -7.83
CA THR A 44 -17.34 -1.13 -8.08
C THR A 44 -15.83 -1.13 -8.24
N ALA A 45 -15.38 -1.05 -9.51
CA ALA A 45 -13.98 -0.90 -9.83
C ALA A 45 -13.49 0.33 -9.07
N ALA A 46 -12.57 0.09 -8.14
CA ALA A 46 -11.80 1.15 -7.50
C ALA A 46 -11.17 2.02 -8.61
N PRO A 47 -11.02 3.35 -8.37
CA PRO A 47 -10.75 4.31 -9.42
C PRO A 47 -9.47 3.96 -10.16
N SER A 48 -9.62 3.63 -11.44
CA SER A 48 -8.51 3.47 -12.37
C SER A 48 -7.71 4.77 -12.40
N SER A 49 -6.51 4.73 -11.84
CA SER A 49 -5.48 5.73 -12.13
C SER A 49 -5.28 5.70 -13.64
N ASP A 50 -5.54 6.84 -14.28
CA ASP A 50 -5.64 7.03 -15.73
C ASP A 50 -4.72 6.09 -16.57
N PRO A 51 -5.28 5.08 -17.26
CA PRO A 51 -4.52 4.15 -18.10
C PRO A 51 -4.05 4.77 -19.43
N ALA A 52 -4.33 6.06 -19.71
CA ALA A 52 -3.83 6.73 -20.93
C ALA A 52 -2.33 7.06 -20.86
N ALA A 53 -1.70 6.96 -19.69
CA ALA A 53 -0.26 7.06 -19.51
C ALA A 53 0.45 5.79 -20.00
N SER A 54 1.01 5.83 -21.21
CA SER A 54 1.93 4.78 -21.66
C SER A 54 3.16 4.74 -20.75
N TYR A 55 3.21 3.74 -19.85
CA TYR A 55 4.33 3.53 -18.95
C TYR A 55 5.61 3.27 -19.74
N ARG A 56 6.64 4.09 -19.54
CA ARG A 56 7.96 3.89 -20.15
C ARG A 56 8.74 2.81 -19.40
N ASP A 57 9.26 1.81 -20.11
CA ASP A 57 10.22 0.86 -19.53
C ASP A 57 11.51 1.57 -19.12
N VAL A 58 11.96 1.34 -17.89
CA VAL A 58 13.22 1.90 -17.39
C VAL A 58 14.05 0.84 -16.67
N ASP A 59 15.36 0.93 -16.87
CA ASP A 59 16.34 0.28 -16.00
C ASP A 59 16.46 1.11 -14.71
N LEU A 60 16.02 0.53 -13.58
CA LEU A 60 15.98 1.23 -12.31
C LEU A 60 17.37 1.66 -11.83
N LYS A 61 18.41 0.86 -12.12
CA LYS A 61 19.79 1.20 -11.74
C LYS A 61 20.31 2.40 -12.52
N LYS A 62 20.04 2.47 -13.83
CA LYS A 62 20.38 3.64 -14.65
C LYS A 62 19.59 4.88 -14.23
N LEU A 63 18.29 4.72 -13.93
CA LEU A 63 17.47 5.84 -13.43
C LEU A 63 18.04 6.38 -12.11
N VAL A 64 18.36 5.50 -11.16
CA VAL A 64 18.94 5.93 -9.86
C VAL A 64 20.27 6.64 -10.05
N ALA A 65 21.14 6.14 -10.94
CA ALA A 65 22.43 6.77 -11.23
C ALA A 65 22.26 8.18 -11.84
N GLY A 66 21.32 8.35 -12.77
CA GLY A 66 21.06 9.65 -13.44
C GLY A 66 20.20 10.64 -12.65
N SER A 67 19.53 10.19 -11.58
CA SER A 67 18.61 11.01 -10.78
C SER A 67 19.25 11.64 -9.54
N ARG A 68 20.52 11.38 -9.24
CA ARG A 68 21.19 11.96 -8.08
C ARG A 68 21.58 13.40 -8.37
N THR A 69 21.16 14.31 -7.51
CA THR A 69 21.58 15.71 -7.56
C THR A 69 22.96 15.86 -6.92
N GLU A 70 23.82 16.68 -7.50
CA GLU A 70 25.17 16.95 -6.97
C GLU A 70 25.14 17.65 -5.61
N VAL A 71 24.13 18.49 -5.38
CA VAL A 71 23.96 19.22 -4.13
C VAL A 71 23.16 18.38 -3.11
N PRO A 72 23.71 18.10 -1.91
CA PRO A 72 23.00 17.40 -0.85
C PRO A 72 21.70 18.11 -0.45
N GLY A 73 20.59 17.37 -0.40
CA GLY A 73 19.29 17.90 -0.01
C GLY A 73 18.55 18.68 -1.10
N GLN A 74 19.20 18.96 -2.25
CA GLN A 74 18.53 19.55 -3.40
C GLN A 74 17.48 18.57 -3.94
N ARG A 75 16.36 19.14 -4.35
CA ARG A 75 15.25 18.43 -5.00
C ARG A 75 14.93 19.12 -6.31
N VAL A 76 14.88 18.35 -7.38
CA VAL A 76 14.46 18.84 -8.70
C VAL A 76 13.11 18.23 -9.00
N ILE A 77 12.06 19.05 -8.94
CA ILE A 77 10.67 18.65 -9.20
C ILE A 77 10.38 18.83 -10.68
N PHE A 78 9.78 17.84 -11.30
CA PHE A 78 9.34 17.86 -12.70
C PHE A 78 7.94 17.24 -12.80
N ALA A 79 7.35 17.31 -13.99
CA ALA A 79 6.07 16.65 -14.23
C ALA A 79 6.17 15.14 -13.98
N PRO A 80 5.24 14.53 -13.22
CA PRO A 80 5.24 13.10 -12.94
C PRO A 80 5.29 12.29 -14.23
N SER A 81 6.32 11.45 -14.36
CA SER A 81 6.51 10.61 -15.54
C SER A 81 6.13 9.16 -15.22
N PRO A 82 5.19 8.54 -15.97
CA PRO A 82 4.82 7.14 -15.77
C PRO A 82 5.94 6.22 -16.24
N ILE A 83 6.44 5.37 -15.33
CA ILE A 83 7.51 4.42 -15.59
C ILE A 83 7.13 3.00 -15.12
N LYS A 84 7.66 2.00 -15.82
CA LYS A 84 7.62 0.60 -15.39
C LYS A 84 9.03 0.02 -15.32
N PHE A 85 9.29 -0.79 -14.31
CA PHE A 85 10.60 -1.39 -14.08
C PHE A 85 10.46 -2.71 -13.32
N ARG A 86 11.44 -3.59 -13.49
CA ARG A 86 11.56 -4.84 -12.73
C ARG A 86 12.58 -4.64 -11.60
N ALA A 87 12.22 -5.02 -10.38
CA ALA A 87 13.07 -4.89 -9.20
C ALA A 87 12.76 -5.98 -8.16
N THR A 88 13.69 -6.23 -7.26
CA THR A 88 13.48 -7.14 -6.12
C THR A 88 12.84 -6.39 -4.97
N LEU A 89 11.77 -6.91 -4.39
CA LEU A 89 11.17 -6.35 -3.18
C LEU A 89 12.11 -6.59 -2.00
N ALA A 90 12.80 -5.55 -1.53
CA ALA A 90 13.74 -5.65 -0.42
C ALA A 90 13.06 -5.54 0.95
N ALA A 91 11.97 -4.77 1.03
CA ALA A 91 11.21 -4.59 2.26
C ALA A 91 9.72 -4.35 1.97
N LEU A 92 8.86 -4.95 2.81
CA LEU A 92 7.41 -4.75 2.80
C LEU A 92 7.03 -3.30 3.13
N PRO A 93 5.77 -2.90 2.86
CA PRO A 93 5.26 -1.59 3.25
C PRO A 93 5.52 -1.25 4.72
N ALA A 94 6.03 -0.05 4.95
CA ALA A 94 6.27 0.50 6.27
C ALA A 94 5.88 1.99 6.32
N PRO A 95 5.49 2.53 7.50
CA PRO A 95 5.06 3.91 7.62
C PRO A 95 6.11 4.93 7.11
N GLN A 96 5.63 5.95 6.39
CA GLN A 96 6.46 7.01 5.83
C GLN A 96 5.67 8.32 5.71
N LYS A 97 6.29 9.42 6.11
CA LYS A 97 5.76 10.76 5.86
C LYS A 97 5.85 11.12 4.38
N ALA A 98 4.74 11.59 3.81
CA ALA A 98 4.60 11.88 2.39
C ALA A 98 4.31 13.36 2.08
N ASP A 99 4.48 14.27 3.06
CA ASP A 99 4.11 15.69 2.93
C ASP A 99 4.69 16.34 1.64
N TYR A 100 5.98 16.08 1.36
CA TYR A 100 6.64 16.61 0.17
C TYR A 100 6.16 15.97 -1.13
N LEU A 101 5.87 14.68 -1.12
CA LEU A 101 5.30 14.00 -2.28
C LEU A 101 3.94 14.60 -2.61
N LEU A 102 3.07 14.73 -1.60
CA LEU A 102 1.74 15.29 -1.75
C LEU A 102 1.79 16.75 -2.23
N ALA A 103 2.73 17.55 -1.71
CA ALA A 103 2.95 18.91 -2.20
C ALA A 103 3.36 18.95 -3.68
N ALA A 104 4.28 18.06 -4.10
CA ALA A 104 4.69 17.96 -5.50
C ALA A 104 3.54 17.51 -6.41
N LEU A 105 2.71 16.55 -5.98
CA LEU A 105 1.53 16.11 -6.73
C LEU A 105 0.46 17.22 -6.81
N ALA A 106 0.28 18.00 -5.74
CA ALA A 106 -0.67 19.11 -5.71
C ALA A 106 -0.27 20.24 -6.67
N MET A 107 1.02 20.57 -6.78
CA MET A 107 1.53 21.53 -7.78
C MET A 107 1.16 21.13 -9.22
N MET A 108 0.99 19.84 -9.47
CA MET A 108 0.68 19.27 -10.78
C MET A 108 -0.83 19.14 -11.05
N LYS A 109 -1.69 19.60 -10.11
CA LYS A 109 -3.15 19.63 -10.24
C LYS A 109 -3.81 18.28 -10.58
N ILE A 110 -3.29 17.18 -10.04
CA ILE A 110 -3.92 15.86 -10.18
C ILE A 110 -5.27 15.88 -9.45
N SER A 111 -6.35 15.57 -10.16
CA SER A 111 -7.73 15.71 -9.69
C SER A 111 -8.10 14.73 -8.55
N ASN A 112 -7.33 13.66 -8.39
CA ASN A 112 -7.50 12.67 -7.33
C ASN A 112 -6.13 12.09 -6.95
N PRO A 113 -5.34 12.77 -6.08
CA PRO A 113 -4.03 12.26 -5.69
C PRO A 113 -4.19 10.98 -4.86
N PRO A 114 -3.31 9.99 -5.06
CA PRO A 114 -3.34 8.76 -4.29
C PRO A 114 -3.07 9.05 -2.82
N LYS A 115 -3.67 8.23 -1.94
CA LYS A 115 -3.37 8.26 -0.51
C LYS A 115 -2.03 7.56 -0.28
N VAL A 116 -1.10 8.24 0.36
CA VAL A 116 0.26 7.74 0.59
C VAL A 116 0.67 7.95 2.03
N SER A 117 0.78 6.87 2.77
CA SER A 117 1.26 6.85 4.16
C SER A 117 2.39 5.85 4.39
N GLN A 118 2.79 5.12 3.34
CA GLN A 118 3.73 4.02 3.40
C GLN A 118 4.82 4.13 2.33
N ARG A 119 5.89 3.37 2.55
CA ARG A 119 6.97 3.15 1.59
C ARG A 119 7.35 1.68 1.53
N ILE A 120 7.93 1.28 0.41
CA ILE A 120 8.57 -0.03 0.23
C ILE A 120 10.06 0.13 -0.01
N GLY A 121 10.81 -0.96 0.20
CA GLY A 121 12.22 -1.05 -0.20
C GLY A 121 12.36 -1.81 -1.52
N LEU A 122 13.07 -1.23 -2.49
CA LEU A 122 13.36 -1.84 -3.78
C LEU A 122 14.85 -2.09 -3.91
N ASP A 123 15.25 -3.35 -4.07
CA ASP A 123 16.60 -3.69 -4.48
C ASP A 123 16.70 -3.65 -6.02
N TYR A 124 17.65 -2.84 -6.47
CA TYR A 124 17.94 -2.55 -7.88
C TYR A 124 19.39 -2.86 -8.23
N GLY A 125 20.10 -3.62 -7.39
CA GLY A 125 21.52 -3.95 -7.58
C GLY A 125 22.48 -2.79 -7.30
N GLY A 126 22.10 -1.87 -6.40
CA GLY A 126 22.94 -0.82 -5.84
C GLY A 126 23.32 -1.10 -4.38
N ASP A 127 24.15 -0.24 -3.79
CA ASP A 127 24.68 -0.46 -2.42
C ASP A 127 23.60 -0.46 -1.32
N ARG A 128 22.47 0.19 -1.58
CA ARG A 128 21.34 0.31 -0.65
C ARG A 128 20.03 0.23 -1.43
N ALA A 129 19.04 -0.40 -0.82
CA ALA A 129 17.68 -0.42 -1.34
C ALA A 129 17.15 1.01 -1.54
N LEU A 130 16.44 1.23 -2.64
CA LEU A 130 15.73 2.46 -2.93
C LEU A 130 14.41 2.46 -2.15
N ALA A 131 14.16 3.52 -1.38
CA ALA A 131 12.86 3.74 -0.77
C ALA A 131 11.91 4.35 -1.81
N ALA A 132 10.78 3.68 -2.07
CA ALA A 132 9.73 4.19 -2.93
C ALA A 132 8.44 4.39 -2.14
N TYR A 133 7.73 5.48 -2.39
CA TYR A 133 6.38 5.66 -1.89
C TYR A 133 5.44 4.67 -2.58
N ILE A 134 4.37 4.30 -1.89
CA ILE A 134 3.37 3.37 -2.43
C ILE A 134 1.98 3.89 -2.08
N ASP A 135 1.05 3.80 -3.02
CA ASP A 135 -0.37 4.03 -2.76
C ASP A 135 -0.85 3.06 -1.68
N ASP A 136 -1.59 3.56 -0.68
CA ASP A 136 -2.06 2.76 0.47
C ASP A 136 -2.85 1.51 0.03
N ALA A 137 -3.69 1.60 -1.00
CA ALA A 137 -4.46 0.46 -1.49
C ALA A 137 -3.56 -0.62 -2.12
N ILE A 138 -2.47 -0.19 -2.75
CA ILE A 138 -1.48 -1.08 -3.37
C ILE A 138 -0.53 -1.65 -2.32
N ALA A 139 -0.24 -0.89 -1.25
CA ALA A 139 0.54 -1.34 -0.11
C ALA A 139 -0.15 -2.51 0.59
N ASP A 140 -1.44 -2.39 0.87
CA ASP A 140 -2.23 -3.46 1.49
C ASP A 140 -2.23 -4.72 0.61
N ARG A 141 -2.42 -4.55 -0.71
CA ARG A 141 -2.34 -5.67 -1.66
C ARG A 141 -0.95 -6.33 -1.66
N LEU A 142 0.12 -5.53 -1.73
CA LEU A 142 1.49 -6.03 -1.77
C LEU A 142 1.86 -6.80 -0.50
N ALA A 143 1.42 -6.32 0.68
CA ALA A 143 1.67 -6.98 1.95
C ALA A 143 1.02 -8.38 2.06
N ASN A 144 -0.08 -8.60 1.33
CA ASN A 144 -0.80 -9.88 1.32
C ASN A 144 -0.31 -10.83 0.22
N GLU A 145 0.13 -10.31 -0.92
CA GLU A 145 0.44 -11.12 -2.11
C GLU A 145 1.93 -11.38 -2.31
N ALA A 146 2.81 -10.53 -1.78
CA ALA A 146 4.24 -10.58 -2.03
C ALA A 146 5.09 -10.84 -0.78
N LYS A 147 6.33 -11.28 -1.00
CA LYS A 147 7.33 -11.53 0.05
C LYS A 147 8.65 -10.83 -0.29
N PRO A 148 9.41 -10.37 0.71
CA PRO A 148 10.78 -9.91 0.49
C PRO A 148 11.60 -10.94 -0.28
N GLY A 149 12.41 -10.47 -1.23
CA GLY A 149 13.21 -11.30 -2.14
C GLY A 149 12.52 -11.67 -3.46
N GLN A 150 11.21 -11.43 -3.60
CA GLN A 150 10.52 -11.64 -4.88
C GLN A 150 10.88 -10.54 -5.89
N VAL A 151 11.02 -10.95 -7.16
CA VAL A 151 11.23 -10.03 -8.29
C VAL A 151 9.87 -9.72 -8.89
N LEU A 152 9.50 -8.44 -8.89
CA LEU A 152 8.21 -7.96 -9.39
C LEU A 152 8.42 -6.87 -10.45
N THR A 153 7.41 -6.70 -11.28
CA THR A 153 7.27 -5.54 -12.16
C THR A 153 6.46 -4.46 -11.42
N PHE A 154 7.04 -3.29 -11.24
CA PHE A 154 6.39 -2.15 -10.59
C PHE A 154 6.00 -1.08 -11.61
N TYR A 155 4.85 -0.47 -11.39
CA TYR A 155 4.33 0.66 -12.15
C TYR A 155 4.31 1.86 -11.22
N ALA A 156 4.96 2.95 -11.63
CA ALA A 156 5.16 4.09 -10.76
C ALA A 156 5.17 5.42 -11.52
N PHE A 157 4.94 6.49 -10.78
CA PHE A 157 5.28 7.84 -11.22
C PHE A 157 6.66 8.24 -10.66
N HIS A 158 7.51 8.76 -11.54
CA HIS A 158 8.73 9.46 -11.16
C HIS A 158 8.41 10.94 -10.94
N VAL A 159 8.48 11.40 -9.69
CA VAL A 159 7.91 12.71 -9.29
C VAL A 159 8.99 13.79 -9.12
N TYR A 160 10.12 13.46 -8.49
CA TYR A 160 11.24 14.38 -8.33
C TYR A 160 12.55 13.63 -8.14
N ASN A 161 13.67 14.34 -8.28
CA ASN A 161 15.02 13.83 -7.99
C ASN A 161 15.50 14.35 -6.63
N HIS A 162 16.32 13.55 -5.95
CA HIS A 162 16.96 13.88 -4.67
C HIS A 162 18.38 13.32 -4.66
N SER A 163 19.24 13.83 -3.78
CA SER A 163 20.58 13.26 -3.53
C SER A 163 20.64 11.75 -3.23
N ARG A 164 19.52 11.12 -2.82
CA ARG A 164 19.43 9.67 -2.54
C ARG A 164 18.87 8.84 -3.69
N GLY A 165 18.56 9.48 -4.81
CA GLY A 165 17.88 8.88 -5.95
C GLY A 165 16.50 9.50 -6.23
N PRO A 166 15.77 8.94 -7.19
CA PRO A 166 14.46 9.43 -7.58
C PRO A 166 13.42 9.16 -6.50
N ALA A 167 12.47 10.07 -6.35
CA ALA A 167 11.23 9.79 -5.64
C ALA A 167 10.23 9.15 -6.59
N LEU A 168 9.91 7.90 -6.27
CA LEU A 168 8.96 7.08 -7.00
C LEU A 168 7.70 6.92 -6.16
N LEU A 169 6.55 7.00 -6.82
CA LEU A 169 5.24 6.66 -6.27
C LEU A 169 4.71 5.44 -7.02
N VAL A 170 4.72 4.29 -6.36
CA VAL A 170 4.22 3.02 -6.89
C VAL A 170 2.70 3.01 -6.84
N THR A 171 2.08 2.73 -7.99
CA THR A 171 0.63 2.72 -8.17
C THR A 171 0.10 1.35 -8.59
N SER A 172 0.96 0.40 -8.95
CA SER A 172 0.59 -1.00 -9.19
C SER A 172 1.84 -1.91 -9.21
N PHE A 173 1.63 -3.21 -9.13
CA PHE A 173 2.65 -4.24 -9.32
C PHE A 173 2.06 -5.51 -9.96
N ALA A 174 2.94 -6.27 -10.62
CA ALA A 174 2.67 -7.56 -11.25
C ALA A 174 3.89 -8.50 -11.14
N ASP A 175 3.68 -9.81 -11.29
CA ASP A 175 4.73 -10.84 -11.28
C ASP A 175 5.51 -10.93 -12.61
#